data_AF-A0A2R4X3D1-F1
#
_entry.id   AF-A0A2R4X3D1-F1
#
_cell.length_a   1.000
_cell.length_b   1.000
_cell.length_c   1.000
_cell.angle_alpha   90.00
_cell.angle_beta   90.00
_cell.angle_gamma   90.00
#
_symmetry.space_group_name_H-M   'P 1'
#
loop_
_entity.id
_entity.type
_entity.pdbx_description
1 polymer ?
#
loop_
_entity_poly.entity_id
_entity_poly.type
_entity_poly.pdbx_seq_one_letter_code
_entity_poly.pdbx_strand_id
1 'polypeptide(L)'
;MTPGSRPRWASAATTSTISGGPGSRRAFAKGSCSPWRTPTSSAIGERSIEPPAVDRRAFRRATGSIGVADAPDSPAELRQRAAAYAATVDIPIDVATIEWQVTERAHRRAGVCRYDPASRDLTIELSWPACRDGGWERTRGTIRHELVHAWEFRRYGRSDHGDRFALMARSIDAPLDRDCAIGRVELACRECSWSDPRFRASRPVRQPATYACPDCAGPLRVAHRCGPTWRTAVGYRLARQQLGDRW
;
A
#
# COMPACT_ATOMS: atom_id res chain seq x y z
N MET A 1 20.39 -56.24 -16.80
CA MET A 1 20.32 -55.47 -18.05
C MET A 1 20.01 -54.02 -17.70
N THR A 2 21.00 -53.16 -17.92
CA THR A 2 21.04 -51.67 -18.07
C THR A 2 20.19 -50.71 -17.19
N PRO A 3 20.82 -49.69 -16.56
CA PRO A 3 20.15 -48.58 -15.88
C PRO A 3 19.98 -47.33 -16.78
N GLY A 4 18.86 -46.61 -16.64
CA GLY A 4 18.52 -45.42 -17.41
C GLY A 4 18.70 -44.11 -16.63
N SER A 5 19.62 -43.28 -17.13
CA SER A 5 20.13 -42.00 -16.66
C SER A 5 19.12 -40.87 -16.35
N ARG A 6 19.52 -40.02 -15.40
CA ARG A 6 19.00 -38.66 -15.14
C ARG A 6 19.32 -37.69 -16.30
N PRO A 7 18.50 -36.66 -16.56
CA PRO A 7 18.96 -35.49 -17.29
C PRO A 7 19.49 -34.39 -16.36
N ARG A 8 20.75 -34.00 -16.59
CA ARG A 8 21.35 -32.71 -16.24
C ARG A 8 20.70 -31.63 -17.10
N TRP A 9 20.32 -30.50 -16.51
CA TRP A 9 20.18 -29.25 -17.24
C TRP A 9 21.27 -28.29 -16.79
N ALA A 10 22.10 -27.92 -17.75
CA ALA A 10 23.27 -27.08 -17.61
C ALA A 10 22.88 -25.61 -17.47
N SER A 11 23.60 -24.90 -16.60
CA SER A 11 23.58 -23.44 -16.52
C SER A 11 24.14 -22.84 -17.81
N ALA A 12 23.33 -22.05 -18.50
CA ALA A 12 23.80 -21.12 -19.53
C ALA A 12 23.79 -19.71 -18.95
N ALA A 13 24.98 -19.16 -18.71
CA ALA A 13 25.18 -17.75 -18.47
C ALA A 13 25.05 -17.03 -19.82
N THR A 14 24.07 -16.13 -19.95
CA THR A 14 23.94 -15.24 -21.12
C THR A 14 24.60 -13.90 -20.78
N THR A 15 25.77 -13.67 -21.37
CA THR A 15 26.42 -12.37 -21.42
C THR A 15 25.66 -11.50 -22.43
N SER A 16 25.02 -10.42 -21.98
CA SER A 16 24.43 -9.42 -22.86
C SER A 16 25.39 -8.25 -23.04
N THR A 17 26.00 -8.16 -24.22
CA THR A 17 26.65 -6.97 -24.74
C THR A 17 25.57 -6.03 -25.30
N ILE A 18 25.46 -4.81 -24.78
CA ILE A 18 24.60 -3.75 -25.35
C ILE A 18 25.53 -2.65 -25.89
N SER A 19 25.58 -2.54 -27.22
CA SER A 19 26.08 -1.36 -27.93
C SER A 19 24.97 -0.31 -28.02
N GLY A 20 25.34 0.97 -27.82
CA GLY A 20 24.42 2.07 -27.53
C GLY A 20 23.77 2.80 -28.72
N GLY A 21 22.83 3.69 -28.37
CA GLY A 21 22.21 4.73 -29.20
C GLY A 21 21.19 5.53 -28.36
N PRO A 22 21.16 6.89 -28.41
CA PRO A 22 20.60 7.71 -27.33
C PRO A 22 19.11 8.02 -27.52
N GLY A 23 18.33 7.70 -26.49
CA GLY A 23 16.91 8.06 -26.35
C GLY A 23 16.48 7.86 -24.91
N SER A 24 17.09 8.62 -24.00
CA SER A 24 16.96 8.47 -22.54
C SER A 24 15.52 8.72 -22.07
N ARG A 25 14.68 7.69 -22.09
CA ARG A 25 13.60 7.55 -21.12
C ARG A 25 14.27 7.20 -19.79
N ARG A 26 14.40 8.18 -18.90
CA ARG A 26 14.92 7.96 -17.55
C ARG A 26 14.07 6.90 -16.87
N ALA A 27 14.69 5.79 -16.46
CA ALA A 27 14.03 4.73 -15.73
C ALA A 27 14.00 5.11 -14.25
N PHE A 28 12.82 5.50 -13.76
CA PHE A 28 12.58 5.78 -12.35
C PHE A 28 12.15 4.50 -11.61
N ALA A 29 12.76 4.26 -10.45
CA ALA A 29 12.22 3.31 -9.47
C ALA A 29 10.98 3.92 -8.78
N LYS A 30 9.97 3.11 -8.44
CA LYS A 30 8.66 3.58 -7.93
C LYS A 30 8.22 2.74 -6.71
N GLY A 31 7.73 3.40 -5.66
CA GLY A 31 6.83 2.83 -4.63
C GLY A 31 5.50 3.59 -4.64
N SER A 32 4.33 2.94 -4.57
CA SER A 32 3.03 3.60 -4.82
C SER A 32 1.86 3.10 -3.95
N CYS A 33 1.18 3.99 -3.22
CA CYS A 33 0.09 3.66 -2.27
C CYS A 33 -1.34 3.93 -2.82
N SER A 34 -2.38 3.13 -2.56
CA SER A 34 -3.80 3.27 -3.02
C SER A 34 -4.76 4.17 -2.17
N PRO A 35 -5.85 4.77 -2.72
CA PRO A 35 -6.82 5.54 -1.96
C PRO A 35 -7.95 4.67 -1.41
N TRP A 36 -8.38 5.04 -0.21
CA TRP A 36 -9.41 4.42 0.59
C TRP A 36 -10.75 5.12 0.38
N ARG A 37 -11.85 4.36 0.44
CA ARG A 37 -13.23 4.88 0.53
C ARG A 37 -13.72 4.74 1.98
N THR A 38 -14.55 5.67 2.43
CA THR A 38 -15.23 5.61 3.73
C THR A 38 -16.43 4.66 3.69
N PRO A 39 -16.69 3.89 4.76
CA PRO A 39 -17.94 3.15 4.89
C PRO A 39 -19.11 4.11 5.20
N THR A 40 -20.26 3.88 4.55
CA THR A 40 -21.54 4.50 4.90
C THR A 40 -21.99 3.96 6.25
N SER A 41 -22.30 4.85 7.19
CA SER A 41 -22.80 4.50 8.52
C SER A 41 -24.17 3.84 8.40
N SER A 42 -24.27 2.54 8.72
CA SER A 42 -25.55 1.85 8.90
C SER A 42 -25.87 1.79 10.38
N ALA A 43 -27.07 2.27 10.69
CA ALA A 43 -27.65 2.41 12.02
C ALA A 43 -27.69 1.08 12.81
N ILE A 44 -27.37 1.19 14.10
CA ILE A 44 -27.68 0.19 15.13
C ILE A 44 -28.69 0.81 16.08
N GLY A 45 -29.78 0.05 16.30
CA GLY A 45 -31.02 0.48 16.94
C GLY A 45 -30.88 0.94 18.40
N GLU A 46 -31.71 1.93 18.70
CA GLU A 46 -31.86 2.61 19.98
C GLU A 46 -32.48 1.68 21.04
N ARG A 47 -31.96 1.77 22.28
CA ARG A 47 -32.73 1.48 23.49
C ARG A 47 -32.76 2.76 24.32
N SER A 48 -33.96 3.27 24.52
CA SER A 48 -34.26 4.52 25.20
C SER A 48 -33.86 4.49 26.67
N ILE A 49 -33.01 5.45 27.06
CA ILE A 49 -32.90 5.94 28.43
C ILE A 49 -32.94 7.46 28.29
N GLU A 50 -34.00 8.10 28.77
CA GLU A 50 -34.15 9.57 28.73
C GLU A 50 -33.14 10.24 29.68
N PRO A 51 -32.28 11.15 29.20
CA PRO A 51 -31.46 11.98 30.08
C PRO A 51 -32.26 13.21 30.57
N PRO A 52 -31.89 13.79 31.72
CA PRO A 52 -32.62 14.92 32.29
C PRO A 52 -32.55 16.16 31.39
N ALA A 53 -33.60 16.98 31.47
CA ALA A 53 -33.82 18.14 30.62
C ALA A 53 -32.67 19.16 30.68
N VAL A 54 -31.91 19.24 29.58
CA VAL A 54 -30.91 20.29 29.35
C VAL A 54 -31.59 21.45 28.62
N ASP A 55 -31.43 22.66 29.17
CA ASP A 55 -31.91 23.92 28.62
C ASP A 55 -31.45 24.10 27.15
N ARG A 56 -32.42 23.99 26.22
CA ARG A 56 -32.21 24.00 24.76
C ARG A 56 -31.81 25.37 24.22
N ARG A 57 -31.85 26.45 25.01
CA ARG A 57 -31.43 27.80 24.59
C ARG A 57 -29.93 28.05 24.79
N ALA A 58 -29.26 27.34 25.71
CA ALA A 58 -27.82 27.46 25.92
C ALA A 58 -26.98 26.65 24.90
N PHE A 59 -27.55 25.57 24.34
CA PHE A 59 -26.83 24.66 23.43
C PHE A 59 -26.59 25.24 22.01
N ARG A 60 -27.30 26.32 21.65
CA ARG A 60 -27.24 26.90 20.29
C ARG A 60 -26.10 27.92 20.09
N ARG A 61 -25.19 28.08 21.08
CA ARG A 61 -24.07 29.05 21.02
C ARG A 61 -22.67 28.44 21.22
N ALA A 62 -22.53 27.12 21.32
CA ALA A 62 -21.25 26.48 21.64
C ALA A 62 -20.92 25.22 20.81
N THR A 63 -21.40 25.13 19.57
CA THR A 63 -20.87 24.17 18.59
C THR A 63 -20.58 24.92 17.29
N GLY A 64 -19.44 25.61 17.26
CA GLY A 64 -18.79 25.91 15.98
C GLY A 64 -18.55 24.58 15.26
N SER A 65 -18.90 24.53 13.97
CA SER A 65 -18.74 23.38 13.11
C SER A 65 -17.27 22.91 13.05
N ILE A 66 -16.91 21.92 13.84
CA ILE A 66 -15.66 21.17 13.66
C ILE A 66 -15.99 20.11 12.61
N GLY A 67 -15.54 20.28 11.36
CA GLY A 67 -15.79 19.22 10.37
C GLY A 67 -15.37 19.43 8.92
N VAL A 68 -14.99 20.62 8.48
CA VAL A 68 -14.60 20.84 7.06
C VAL A 68 -13.31 21.66 6.89
N ALA A 69 -12.85 22.39 7.91
CA ALA A 69 -11.84 23.44 7.76
C ALA A 69 -10.36 23.03 7.93
N ASP A 70 -9.99 21.75 7.81
CA ASP A 70 -8.57 21.33 7.89
C ASP A 70 -8.07 20.62 6.62
N ALA A 71 -8.93 20.29 5.65
CA ALA A 71 -8.46 19.77 4.37
C ALA A 71 -7.89 20.91 3.49
N PRO A 72 -6.81 20.69 2.73
CA PRO A 72 -6.40 21.66 1.73
C PRO A 72 -7.53 21.87 0.71
N ASP A 73 -7.76 23.11 0.26
CA ASP A 73 -8.86 23.49 -0.63
C ASP A 73 -8.46 23.47 -2.11
N SER A 74 -7.17 23.31 -2.41
CA SER A 74 -6.66 23.19 -3.78
C SER A 74 -5.45 22.25 -3.91
N PRO A 75 -5.14 21.74 -5.12
CA PRO A 75 -3.91 20.99 -5.39
C PRO A 75 -2.63 21.78 -5.03
N ALA A 76 -2.62 23.10 -5.25
CA ALA A 76 -1.49 23.96 -4.93
C ALA A 76 -1.29 24.06 -3.41
N GLU A 77 -2.38 24.23 -2.65
CA GLU A 77 -2.33 24.24 -1.19
C GLU A 77 -1.92 22.87 -0.65
N LEU A 78 -2.42 21.77 -1.20
CA LEU A 78 -1.99 20.42 -0.84
C LEU A 78 -0.47 20.27 -1.01
N ARG A 79 0.09 20.72 -2.13
CA ARG A 79 1.54 20.68 -2.36
C ARG A 79 2.30 21.48 -1.29
N GLN A 80 1.87 22.70 -1.01
CA GLN A 80 2.52 23.57 -0.03
C GLN A 80 2.45 22.98 1.38
N ARG A 81 1.26 22.54 1.80
CA ARG A 81 1.05 21.94 3.12
C ARG A 81 1.78 20.62 3.27
N ALA A 82 1.89 19.82 2.20
CA ALA A 82 2.65 18.58 2.22
C ALA A 82 4.14 18.83 2.47
N ALA A 83 4.74 19.78 1.76
CA ALA A 83 6.13 20.18 1.97
C ALA A 83 6.35 20.75 3.39
N ALA A 84 5.45 21.62 3.86
CA ALA A 84 5.53 22.19 5.21
C ALA A 84 5.39 21.12 6.30
N TYR A 85 4.45 20.18 6.16
CA TYR A 85 4.29 19.07 7.10
C TYR A 85 5.49 18.13 7.08
N ALA A 86 6.03 17.79 5.92
CA ALA A 86 7.21 16.93 5.81
C ALA A 86 8.42 17.52 6.55
N ALA A 87 8.60 18.84 6.56
CA ALA A 87 9.63 19.53 7.33
C ALA A 87 9.49 19.38 8.86
N THR A 88 8.32 18.96 9.35
CA THR A 88 8.07 18.69 10.79
C THR A 88 8.30 17.23 11.18
N VAL A 89 8.49 16.34 10.22
CA VAL A 89 8.68 14.90 10.48
C VAL A 89 10.14 14.63 10.77
N ASP A 90 10.41 14.04 11.94
CA ASP A 90 11.76 13.60 12.32
C ASP A 90 12.16 12.33 11.55
N ILE A 91 12.76 12.52 10.38
CA ILE A 91 13.25 11.44 9.51
C ILE A 91 14.68 11.76 9.06
N PRO A 92 15.61 10.78 9.02
CA PRO A 92 17.03 11.04 8.73
C PRO A 92 17.32 11.21 7.23
N ILE A 93 16.66 12.17 6.59
CA ILE A 93 16.94 12.70 5.25
C ILE A 93 16.65 14.20 5.22
N ASP A 94 17.33 14.93 4.34
CA ASP A 94 16.98 16.31 4.06
C ASP A 94 15.72 16.37 3.17
N VAL A 95 14.57 16.58 3.81
CA VAL A 95 13.27 16.66 3.14
C VAL A 95 13.12 17.89 2.23
N ALA A 96 13.96 18.92 2.40
CA ALA A 96 13.95 20.10 1.53
C ALA A 96 14.44 19.77 0.10
N THR A 97 15.17 18.66 -0.06
CA THR A 97 15.65 18.17 -1.37
C THR A 97 14.59 17.40 -2.16
N ILE A 98 13.42 17.14 -1.57
CA ILE A 98 12.34 16.36 -2.20
C ILE A 98 11.47 17.30 -3.04
N GLU A 99 11.29 16.97 -4.32
CA GLU A 99 10.32 17.65 -5.15
C GLU A 99 8.89 17.15 -4.85
N TRP A 100 7.98 18.09 -4.60
CA TRP A 100 6.57 17.79 -4.34
C TRP A 100 5.70 18.07 -5.57
N GLN A 101 4.91 17.07 -5.95
CA GLN A 101 3.94 17.16 -7.03
C GLN A 101 2.56 16.72 -6.56
N VAL A 102 1.52 17.23 -7.22
CA VAL A 102 0.14 16.80 -6.99
C VAL A 102 -0.46 16.41 -8.32
N THR A 103 -1.18 15.29 -8.35
CA THR A 103 -1.90 14.82 -9.52
C THR A 103 -3.40 14.81 -9.26
N GLU A 104 -4.16 15.31 -10.22
CA GLU A 104 -5.63 15.30 -10.17
C GLU A 104 -6.22 14.02 -10.76
N ARG A 105 -5.40 13.17 -11.40
CA ARG A 105 -5.89 12.02 -12.20
C ARG A 105 -5.74 10.68 -11.48
N ALA A 106 -4.98 10.61 -10.40
CA ALA A 106 -4.68 9.34 -9.75
C ALA A 106 -5.75 8.93 -8.73
N HIS A 107 -6.76 8.16 -9.16
CA HIS A 107 -7.82 7.63 -8.27
C HIS A 107 -7.52 6.24 -7.69
N ARG A 108 -6.40 5.63 -8.07
CA ARG A 108 -5.96 4.31 -7.58
C ARG A 108 -4.70 4.39 -6.74
N ARG A 109 -4.14 5.60 -6.56
CA ARG A 109 -3.06 5.86 -5.62
C ARG A 109 -3.18 7.17 -4.86
N ALA A 110 -2.94 7.16 -3.55
CA ALA A 110 -2.87 8.31 -2.65
C ALA A 110 -1.51 9.01 -2.73
N GLY A 111 -0.43 8.25 -2.93
CA GLY A 111 0.93 8.76 -3.00
C GLY A 111 1.85 7.87 -3.85
N VAL A 112 2.99 8.43 -4.26
CA VAL A 112 4.11 7.69 -4.87
C VAL A 112 5.40 8.45 -4.59
N CYS A 113 6.44 7.73 -4.19
CA CYS A 113 7.81 8.20 -4.19
C CYS A 113 8.53 7.68 -5.44
N ARG A 114 9.16 8.59 -6.19
CA ARG A 114 9.99 8.28 -7.34
C ARG A 114 11.43 8.69 -7.07
N TYR A 115 12.35 7.89 -7.58
CA TYR A 115 13.79 8.11 -7.45
C TYR A 115 14.47 7.99 -8.82
N ASP A 116 15.24 9.02 -9.21
CA ASP A 116 16.16 8.95 -10.35
C ASP A 116 17.52 8.44 -9.85
N PRO A 117 17.98 7.24 -10.23
CA PRO A 117 19.27 6.73 -9.78
C PRO A 117 20.47 7.51 -10.33
N ALA A 118 20.32 8.23 -11.45
CA ALA A 118 21.41 8.98 -12.07
C ALA A 118 21.67 10.32 -11.38
N SER A 119 20.61 11.12 -11.15
CA SER A 119 20.73 12.41 -10.43
C SER A 119 20.57 12.30 -8.92
N ARG A 120 20.02 11.17 -8.44
CA ARG A 120 19.61 10.94 -7.05
C ARG A 120 18.47 11.84 -6.59
N ASP A 121 17.70 12.39 -7.53
CA ASP A 121 16.54 13.22 -7.24
C ASP A 121 15.37 12.38 -6.71
N LEU A 122 14.63 12.98 -5.78
CA LEU A 122 13.43 12.40 -5.17
C LEU A 122 12.22 13.25 -5.51
N THR A 123 11.15 12.60 -5.96
CA THR A 123 9.86 13.25 -6.19
C THR A 123 8.77 12.50 -5.45
N ILE A 124 8.02 13.19 -4.59
CA ILE A 124 6.79 12.66 -4.00
C ILE A 124 5.60 13.29 -4.73
N GLU A 125 4.77 12.46 -5.35
CA GLU A 125 3.53 12.87 -6.00
C GLU A 125 2.33 12.39 -5.18
N LEU A 126 1.50 13.34 -4.71
CA LEU A 126 0.27 13.06 -3.97
C LEU A 126 -0.96 13.16 -4.88
N SER A 127 -1.99 12.39 -4.56
CA SER A 127 -3.27 12.45 -5.27
C SER A 127 -4.22 13.45 -4.63
N TRP A 128 -4.63 14.45 -5.43
CA TRP A 128 -5.65 15.41 -5.04
C TRP A 128 -7.01 14.74 -4.75
N PRO A 129 -7.55 13.85 -5.62
CA PRO A 129 -8.76 13.11 -5.30
C PRO A 129 -8.66 12.31 -3.99
N ALA A 130 -7.51 11.67 -3.72
CA ALA A 130 -7.32 10.90 -2.51
C ALA A 130 -7.32 11.76 -1.23
N CYS A 131 -6.73 12.96 -1.31
CA CYS A 131 -6.75 13.94 -0.23
C CYS A 131 -8.17 14.48 0.00
N ARG A 132 -8.87 14.87 -1.06
CA ARG A 132 -10.24 15.39 -0.96
C ARG A 132 -11.19 14.36 -0.35
N ASP A 133 -11.09 13.11 -0.78
CA ASP A 133 -11.97 12.04 -0.31
C ASP A 133 -11.55 11.52 1.09
N GLY A 134 -10.28 11.65 1.47
CA GLY A 134 -9.71 11.10 2.71
C GLY A 134 -9.43 12.10 3.83
N GLY A 135 -9.42 13.40 3.52
CA GLY A 135 -9.07 14.47 4.45
C GLY A 135 -7.56 14.60 4.74
N TRP A 136 -7.21 15.66 5.48
CA TRP A 136 -5.81 16.02 5.75
C TRP A 136 -5.07 15.03 6.66
N GLU A 137 -5.71 14.50 7.71
CA GLU A 137 -5.10 13.52 8.61
C GLU A 137 -4.63 12.27 7.86
N ARG A 138 -5.46 11.79 6.94
CA ARG A 138 -5.10 10.62 6.11
C ARG A 138 -3.97 10.94 5.16
N THR A 139 -3.97 12.14 4.58
CA THR A 139 -2.87 12.65 3.74
C THR A 139 -1.56 12.76 4.53
N ARG A 140 -1.59 13.18 5.80
CA ARG A 140 -0.41 13.16 6.69
C ARG A 140 0.15 11.76 6.88
N GLY A 141 -0.72 10.75 7.03
CA GLY A 141 -0.33 9.34 7.00
C GLY A 141 0.37 8.95 5.69
N THR A 142 -0.19 9.32 4.54
CA THR A 142 0.43 9.08 3.22
C THR A 142 1.79 9.77 3.10
N ILE A 143 1.91 11.04 3.51
CA ILE A 143 3.18 11.78 3.49
C ILE A 143 4.25 11.03 4.28
N ARG A 144 3.94 10.61 5.52
CA ARG A 144 4.87 9.83 6.33
C ARG A 144 5.29 8.54 5.63
N HIS A 145 4.36 7.82 5.01
CA HIS A 145 4.66 6.60 4.25
C HIS A 145 5.63 6.87 3.08
N GLU A 146 5.35 7.88 2.26
CA GLU A 146 6.21 8.23 1.12
C GLU A 146 7.59 8.75 1.57
N LEU A 147 7.69 9.39 2.74
CA LEU A 147 8.97 9.78 3.33
C LEU A 147 9.82 8.58 3.71
N VAL A 148 9.23 7.47 4.19
CA VAL A 148 9.99 6.22 4.42
C VAL A 148 10.58 5.68 3.12
N HIS A 149 9.80 5.71 2.02
CA HIS A 149 10.32 5.35 0.70
C HIS A 149 11.49 6.26 0.28
N ALA A 150 11.34 7.58 0.46
CA ALA A 150 12.39 8.54 0.17
C ALA A 150 13.67 8.27 0.97
N TRP A 151 13.54 7.93 2.27
CA TRP A 151 14.65 7.55 3.12
C TRP A 151 15.35 6.29 2.62
N GLU A 152 14.60 5.24 2.28
CA GLU A 152 15.18 4.01 1.75
C GLU A 152 15.90 4.22 0.42
N PHE A 153 15.30 4.96 -0.51
CA PHE A 153 15.96 5.30 -1.77
C PHE A 153 17.24 6.09 -1.55
N ARG A 154 17.22 7.11 -0.69
CA ARG A 154 18.40 7.92 -0.38
C ARG A 154 19.51 7.06 0.24
N ARG A 155 19.17 6.18 1.17
CA ARG A 155 20.12 5.38 1.95
C ARG A 155 20.64 4.15 1.23
N TYR A 156 19.80 3.50 0.42
CA TYR A 156 20.06 2.16 -0.13
C TYR A 156 19.88 2.06 -1.65
N GLY A 157 19.42 3.13 -2.32
CA GLY A 157 19.19 3.14 -3.78
C GLY A 157 18.00 2.29 -4.24
N ARG A 158 17.27 1.68 -3.30
CA ARG A 158 16.09 0.84 -3.53
C ARG A 158 15.16 0.99 -2.35
N SER A 159 13.87 0.79 -2.58
CA SER A 159 12.87 0.76 -1.53
C SER A 159 11.89 -0.41 -1.73
N ASP A 160 11.51 -1.01 -0.62
CA ASP A 160 10.53 -2.09 -0.51
C ASP A 160 9.78 -1.95 0.83
N HIS A 161 8.79 -2.79 1.10
CA HIS A 161 8.08 -2.77 2.39
C HIS A 161 8.63 -3.82 3.38
N GLY A 162 9.94 -4.08 3.34
CA GLY A 162 10.64 -5.02 4.21
C GLY A 162 10.88 -4.48 5.63
N ASP A 163 11.72 -5.17 6.40
CA ASP A 163 11.92 -4.86 7.83
C ASP A 163 12.46 -3.45 8.07
N ARG A 164 13.34 -2.95 7.19
CA ARG A 164 13.90 -1.59 7.27
C ARG A 164 12.81 -0.54 7.14
N PHE A 165 11.97 -0.67 6.12
CA PHE A 165 10.78 0.15 5.94
C PHE A 165 9.90 0.08 7.19
N ALA A 166 9.61 -1.13 7.68
CA ALA A 166 8.70 -1.30 8.80
C ALA A 166 9.21 -0.67 10.11
N LEU A 167 10.51 -0.73 10.35
CA LEU A 167 11.15 -0.07 11.50
C LEU A 167 11.06 1.45 11.39
N MET A 168 11.43 2.02 10.24
CA MET A 168 11.39 3.47 10.02
C MET A 168 9.95 4.01 10.00
N ALA A 169 9.02 3.28 9.39
CA ALA A 169 7.62 3.62 9.39
C ALA A 169 7.07 3.69 10.82
N ARG A 170 7.41 2.73 11.69
CA ARG A 170 7.02 2.79 13.11
C ARG A 170 7.63 3.99 13.83
N SER A 171 8.88 4.35 13.56
CA SER A 171 9.54 5.46 14.27
C SER A 171 8.92 6.82 13.98
N ILE A 172 8.32 7.01 12.80
CA ILE A 172 7.63 8.26 12.44
C ILE A 172 6.10 8.12 12.46
N ASP A 173 5.56 7.00 12.93
CA ASP A 173 4.13 6.66 12.88
C ASP A 173 3.55 6.73 11.45
N ALA A 174 4.33 6.29 10.46
CA ALA A 174 3.85 6.07 9.11
C ALA A 174 2.98 4.79 9.05
N PRO A 175 1.86 4.80 8.31
CA PRO A 175 1.11 3.60 8.03
C PRO A 175 1.99 2.54 7.35
N LEU A 176 1.99 1.33 7.90
CA LEU A 176 2.72 0.17 7.38
C LEU A 176 2.04 -0.53 6.20
N ASP A 177 0.93 0.02 5.69
CA ASP A 177 0.14 -0.64 4.65
C ASP A 177 1.03 -1.05 3.46
N ARG A 178 1.22 -2.36 3.36
CA ARG A 178 1.82 -3.04 2.22
C ARG A 178 0.79 -3.05 1.10
N ASP A 179 0.71 -1.98 0.31
CA ASP A 179 0.02 -1.88 -0.98
C ASP A 179 -0.85 -3.11 -1.35
N CYS A 180 -2.05 -3.24 -0.78
CA CYS A 180 -2.92 -4.39 -1.08
C CYS A 180 -3.50 -4.37 -2.51
N ALA A 181 -3.18 -3.37 -3.33
CA ALA A 181 -3.96 -3.03 -4.50
C ALA A 181 -3.60 -3.76 -5.81
N ILE A 182 -2.41 -4.35 -5.96
CA ILE A 182 -2.00 -5.05 -7.20
C ILE A 182 -1.39 -6.41 -6.86
N GLY A 183 -1.99 -7.49 -7.39
CA GLY A 183 -1.55 -8.89 -7.16
C GLY A 183 -1.86 -9.37 -5.74
N ARG A 184 -3.15 -9.54 -5.43
CA ARG A 184 -3.66 -9.64 -4.06
C ARG A 184 -3.30 -10.92 -3.33
N VAL A 185 -3.18 -12.05 -4.03
CA VAL A 185 -3.14 -13.37 -3.38
C VAL A 185 -2.22 -14.34 -4.11
N GLU A 186 -1.41 -15.07 -3.37
CA GLU A 186 -0.55 -16.15 -3.88
C GLU A 186 -1.12 -17.50 -3.45
N LEU A 187 -1.33 -18.40 -4.42
CA LEU A 187 -1.69 -19.80 -4.16
C LEU A 187 -0.38 -20.61 -4.16
N ALA A 188 -0.08 -21.34 -3.09
CA ALA A 188 1.17 -22.06 -2.96
C ALA A 188 0.95 -23.48 -2.42
N CYS A 189 1.75 -24.42 -2.92
CA CYS A 189 1.79 -25.76 -2.36
C CYS A 189 2.47 -25.74 -0.98
N ARG A 190 2.02 -26.60 -0.08
CA ARG A 190 2.61 -26.77 1.26
C ARG A 190 3.71 -27.83 1.31
N GLU A 191 3.86 -28.63 0.25
CA GLU A 191 4.74 -29.80 0.22
C GLU A 191 5.83 -29.70 -0.86
N CYS A 192 5.65 -28.82 -1.86
CA CYS A 192 6.68 -28.51 -2.85
C CYS A 192 6.80 -26.99 -3.08
N SER A 193 7.73 -26.59 -3.93
CA SER A 193 8.03 -25.19 -4.25
C SER A 193 7.03 -24.52 -5.20
N TRP A 194 5.96 -25.22 -5.62
CA TRP A 194 4.99 -24.68 -6.55
C TRP A 194 4.23 -23.48 -5.95
N SER A 195 4.12 -22.41 -6.73
CA SER A 195 3.34 -21.21 -6.41
C SER A 195 2.77 -20.57 -7.67
N ASP A 196 1.63 -19.88 -7.51
CA ASP A 196 0.92 -19.20 -8.58
C ASP A 196 0.31 -17.88 -8.06
N PRO A 197 0.89 -16.72 -8.43
CA PRO A 197 0.37 -15.42 -8.03
C PRO A 197 -0.94 -15.09 -8.78
N ARG A 198 -1.94 -14.61 -8.05
CA ARG A 198 -3.27 -14.29 -8.58
C ARG A 198 -3.66 -12.84 -8.32
N PHE A 199 -4.25 -12.23 -9.35
CA PHE A 199 -4.80 -10.87 -9.27
C PHE A 199 -6.22 -10.82 -8.71
N ARG A 200 -6.95 -11.95 -8.72
CA ARG A 200 -8.35 -12.06 -8.26
C ARG A 200 -8.54 -13.36 -7.50
N ALA A 201 -9.50 -13.38 -6.58
CA ALA A 201 -9.90 -14.61 -5.91
C ALA A 201 -10.77 -15.49 -6.82
N SER A 202 -10.11 -16.36 -7.58
CA SER A 202 -10.70 -17.48 -8.31
C SER A 202 -11.20 -18.58 -7.37
N ARG A 203 -11.87 -19.62 -7.89
CA ARG A 203 -12.34 -20.75 -7.07
C ARG A 203 -11.21 -21.41 -6.24
N PRO A 204 -10.03 -21.72 -6.79
CA PRO A 204 -8.90 -22.23 -6.00
C PRO A 204 -8.46 -21.31 -4.86
N VAL A 205 -8.57 -20.00 -5.04
CA VAL A 205 -8.27 -19.03 -3.98
C VAL A 205 -9.35 -19.03 -2.90
N ARG A 206 -10.63 -19.11 -3.29
CA ARG A 206 -11.76 -19.08 -2.35
C ARG A 206 -11.94 -20.39 -1.59
N GLN A 207 -11.53 -21.52 -2.19
CA GLN A 207 -11.77 -22.87 -1.67
C GLN A 207 -10.52 -23.76 -1.85
N PRO A 208 -9.33 -23.39 -1.32
CA PRO A 208 -8.09 -24.11 -1.64
C PRO A 208 -8.08 -25.57 -1.18
N ALA A 209 -8.87 -25.94 -0.16
CA ALA A 209 -9.02 -27.31 0.29
C ALA A 209 -9.66 -28.27 -0.74
N THR A 210 -10.36 -27.76 -1.77
CA THR A 210 -10.97 -28.59 -2.81
C THR A 210 -10.05 -28.80 -4.03
N TYR A 211 -8.82 -28.29 -3.96
CA TYR A 211 -7.86 -28.34 -5.05
C TYR A 211 -6.53 -28.91 -4.54
N ALA A 212 -5.79 -29.54 -5.45
CA ALA A 212 -4.49 -30.12 -5.19
C ALA A 212 -3.41 -29.39 -5.99
N CYS A 213 -2.18 -29.44 -5.49
CA CYS A 213 -1.01 -28.95 -6.21
C CYS A 213 -0.89 -29.65 -7.56
N PRO A 214 -0.71 -28.90 -8.67
CA PRO A 214 -0.53 -29.52 -9.98
C PRO A 214 0.77 -30.34 -10.08
N ASP A 215 1.80 -29.98 -9.31
CA ASP A 215 3.10 -30.67 -9.36
C ASP A 215 3.18 -31.94 -8.51
N CYS A 216 2.61 -31.94 -7.29
CA CYS A 216 2.77 -33.06 -6.34
C CYS A 216 1.47 -33.58 -5.72
N ALA A 217 0.32 -33.09 -6.16
CA ALA A 217 -0.99 -33.38 -5.56
C ALA A 217 -1.17 -32.99 -4.07
N GLY A 218 -0.16 -32.35 -3.46
CA GLY A 218 -0.22 -31.88 -2.07
C GLY A 218 -1.22 -30.73 -1.83
N PRO A 219 -1.52 -30.42 -0.56
CA PRO A 219 -2.52 -29.43 -0.18
C PRO A 219 -2.03 -28.00 -0.44
N LEU A 220 -2.98 -27.15 -0.85
CA LEU A 220 -2.73 -25.74 -1.16
C LEU A 220 -2.96 -24.82 0.04
N ARG A 221 -2.19 -23.73 0.10
CA ARG A 221 -2.45 -22.56 0.95
C ARG A 221 -2.60 -21.32 0.08
N VAL A 222 -3.29 -20.32 0.60
CA VAL A 222 -3.31 -18.99 0.01
C VAL A 222 -2.72 -18.00 1.00
N ALA A 223 -1.92 -17.06 0.51
CA ALA A 223 -1.49 -15.90 1.26
C ALA A 223 -1.96 -14.63 0.55
N HIS A 224 -2.59 -13.71 1.28
CA HIS A 224 -2.80 -12.36 0.80
C HIS A 224 -1.52 -11.55 1.01
N ARG A 225 -1.19 -10.65 0.08
CA ARG A 225 0.00 -9.77 0.16
C ARG A 225 0.08 -9.01 1.50
N CYS A 226 -1.08 -8.73 2.08
CA CYS A 226 -1.20 -7.95 3.31
C CYS A 226 -1.12 -8.78 4.59
N GLY A 227 -0.92 -10.09 4.50
CA GLY A 227 -0.56 -10.95 5.63
C GLY A 227 -1.47 -12.17 5.84
N PRO A 228 -2.81 -12.04 5.80
CA PRO A 228 -3.69 -13.16 6.10
C PRO A 228 -3.43 -14.35 5.18
N THR A 229 -3.39 -15.54 5.77
CA THR A 229 -3.29 -16.80 5.03
C THR A 229 -4.47 -17.69 5.35
N TRP A 230 -4.90 -18.51 4.38
CA TRP A 230 -5.99 -19.44 4.58
C TRP A 230 -5.82 -20.72 3.76
N ARG A 231 -6.54 -21.75 4.21
CA ARG A 231 -6.54 -23.10 3.62
C ARG A 231 -7.95 -23.61 3.34
N THR A 232 -8.97 -22.88 3.77
CA THR A 232 -10.38 -23.28 3.67
C THR A 232 -11.24 -22.13 3.19
N ALA A 233 -12.46 -22.44 2.77
CA ALA A 233 -13.46 -21.42 2.42
C ALA A 233 -13.86 -20.54 3.60
N VAL A 234 -13.87 -21.09 4.81
CA VAL A 234 -14.10 -20.33 6.04
C VAL A 234 -12.93 -19.36 6.28
N GLY A 235 -11.69 -19.84 6.18
CA GLY A 235 -10.50 -19.01 6.30
C GLY A 235 -10.45 -17.88 5.27
N TYR A 236 -10.88 -18.15 4.03
CA TYR A 236 -11.06 -17.12 3.01
C TYR A 236 -12.04 -16.02 3.45
N ARG A 237 -13.21 -16.39 3.98
CA ARG A 237 -14.22 -15.41 4.43
C ARG A 237 -13.71 -14.59 5.61
N LEU A 238 -13.04 -15.22 6.56
CA LEU A 238 -12.42 -14.53 7.71
C LEU A 238 -11.30 -13.59 7.27
N ALA A 239 -10.42 -14.03 6.36
CA ALA A 239 -9.39 -13.18 5.78
C ALA A 239 -10.00 -11.99 5.04
N ARG A 240 -11.08 -12.20 4.28
CA ARG A 240 -11.80 -11.14 3.58
C ARG A 240 -12.43 -10.13 4.55
N GLN A 241 -13.01 -10.60 5.65
CA GLN A 241 -13.54 -9.73 6.71
C GLN A 241 -12.43 -8.94 7.41
N GLN A 242 -11.32 -9.59 7.74
CA GLN A 242 -10.14 -8.96 8.36
C GLN A 242 -9.50 -7.89 7.46
N LEU A 243 -9.51 -8.12 6.14
CA LEU A 243 -8.96 -7.20 5.17
C LEU A 243 -9.91 -6.03 4.89
N GLY A 244 -11.23 -6.27 4.85
CA GLY A 244 -12.22 -5.23 4.58
C GLY A 244 -11.94 -4.53 3.25
N ASP A 245 -11.77 -3.21 3.28
CA ASP A 245 -11.44 -2.39 2.11
C ASP A 245 -10.01 -2.62 1.57
N ARG A 246 -9.17 -3.33 2.33
CA ARG A 246 -7.82 -3.76 1.92
C ARG A 246 -7.83 -5.06 1.13
N TRP A 247 -9.01 -5.63 0.85
CA TRP A 247 -9.16 -6.81 -0.01
C TRP A 247 -8.92 -6.48 -1.48
#